data_AF-A0A7R8ZI62-F1
#
_entry.id   AF-A0A7R8ZI62-F1
#
_cell.length_a   1.000
_cell.length_b   1.000
_cell.length_c   1.000
_cell.angle_alpha   90.00
_cell.angle_beta   90.00
_cell.angle_gamma   90.00
#
_symmetry.space_group_name_H-M   'P 1'
#
loop_
_entity.id
_entity.type
_entity.pdbx_description
1 polymer ?
#
loop_
_entity_poly.entity_id
_entity_poly.type
_entity_poly.pdbx_seq_one_letter_code
_entity_poly.pdbx_strand_id
1 'polypeptide(L)'
;QHVFKLEQEEYLKEEIEWKLIDFYDNQPCIDLIETKLGILDLLDEECRMPKGTDSSWVEKLYSKCTKWKHFAKARFGTTAFLIHHFADNVTYQSNGFLEKNRDTVMEDQINVLKNGQ
;
A
#
# COMPACT_ATOMS: atom_id res chain seq x y z
N GLN A 1 -14.65 5.10 5.29
CA GLN A 1 -15.91 4.89 4.54
C GLN A 1 -17.19 5.43 5.22
N HIS A 2 -17.14 6.09 6.39
CA HIS A 2 -18.35 6.19 7.22
C HIS A 2 -19.13 7.52 7.22
N VAL A 3 -18.51 8.68 7.01
CA VAL A 3 -19.25 9.94 7.28
C VAL A 3 -20.20 10.28 6.11
N PHE A 4 -19.67 10.57 4.93
CA PHE A 4 -20.49 11.16 3.87
C PHE A 4 -21.39 10.19 3.08
N LYS A 5 -21.05 8.90 3.01
CA LYS A 5 -21.82 7.95 2.19
C LYS A 5 -23.06 7.44 2.94
N LEU A 6 -22.88 7.04 4.20
CA LEU A 6 -23.97 6.55 5.04
C LEU A 6 -24.95 7.67 5.44
N GLU A 7 -24.45 8.89 5.73
CA GLU A 7 -25.34 10.03 6.03
C GLU A 7 -26.24 10.38 4.83
N GLN A 8 -25.68 10.37 3.61
CA GLN A 8 -26.47 10.65 2.39
C GLN A 8 -27.48 9.53 2.08
N GLU A 9 -27.13 8.27 2.35
CA GLU A 9 -28.06 7.14 2.23
C GLU A 9 -29.22 7.26 3.23
N GLU A 10 -28.96 7.70 4.46
CA GLU A 10 -30.02 7.93 5.46
C GLU A 10 -30.90 9.14 5.11
N TYR A 11 -30.35 10.25 4.61
CA TYR A 11 -31.16 11.40 4.15
C TYR A 11 -32.11 11.04 3.01
N LEU A 12 -31.67 10.19 2.08
CA LEU A 12 -32.53 9.66 1.00
C LEU A 12 -33.63 8.76 1.55
N LYS A 13 -33.31 7.93 2.54
CA LYS A 13 -34.26 7.00 3.19
C LYS A 13 -35.30 7.72 4.04
N GLU A 14 -34.93 8.84 4.65
CA GLU A 14 -35.82 9.70 5.44
C GLU A 14 -36.62 10.71 4.59
N GLU A 15 -36.48 10.66 3.25
CA GLU A 15 -37.12 11.57 2.30
C GLU A 15 -36.80 13.06 2.58
N ILE A 16 -35.63 13.33 3.16
CA ILE A 16 -35.15 14.68 3.43
C ILE A 16 -34.67 15.28 2.11
N GLU A 17 -35.13 16.50 1.80
CA GLU A 17 -34.68 17.24 0.62
C GLU A 17 -33.19 17.59 0.75
N TRP A 18 -32.34 16.73 0.20
CA TRP A 18 -30.89 16.82 0.31
C TRP A 18 -30.23 17.00 -1.06
N LYS A 19 -29.25 17.90 -1.13
CA LYS A 19 -28.41 18.08 -2.32
C LYS A 19 -27.17 17.21 -2.17
N LEU A 20 -27.03 16.22 -3.06
CA LEU A 20 -25.88 15.32 -3.08
C LEU A 20 -24.57 16.14 -3.08
N ILE A 21 -23.71 15.88 -2.10
CA ILE A 21 -22.39 16.51 -2.01
C ILE A 21 -21.39 15.56 -2.66
N ASP A 22 -20.74 16.04 -3.71
CA ASP A 22 -19.64 15.32 -4.35
C ASP A 22 -18.40 15.38 -3.46
N PHE A 23 -17.76 14.23 -3.24
CA PHE A 23 -16.56 14.11 -2.43
C PHE A 23 -15.54 13.21 -3.12
N TYR A 24 -14.27 13.43 -2.82
CA TYR A 24 -13.20 12.61 -3.38
C TYR A 24 -13.20 11.22 -2.73
N ASP A 25 -13.51 10.20 -3.53
CA ASP A 25 -13.42 8.80 -3.10
C ASP A 25 -11.96 8.32 -3.16
N ASN A 26 -11.37 8.03 -2.01
CA ASN A 26 -10.02 7.49 -1.89
C ASN A 26 -9.95 5.96 -1.98
N GLN A 27 -11.09 5.27 -2.14
CA GLN A 27 -11.14 3.82 -2.28
C GLN A 27 -10.21 3.28 -3.37
N PRO A 28 -10.09 3.90 -4.57
CA PRO A 28 -9.18 3.39 -5.60
C PRO A 28 -7.69 3.44 -5.20
N CYS A 29 -7.30 4.36 -4.30
CA CYS A 29 -5.95 4.40 -3.74
C CYS A 29 -5.73 3.31 -2.69
N ILE A 30 -6.74 3.06 -1.85
CA ILE A 30 -6.72 1.97 -0.87
C ILE A 30 -6.64 0.63 -1.59
N ASP A 31 -7.43 0.45 -2.65
CA ASP A 31 -7.46 -0.77 -3.44
C ASP A 31 -6.10 -1.07 -4.08
N LEU A 32 -5.40 -0.05 -4.59
CA LEU A 32 -4.03 -0.19 -5.10
C LEU A 32 -3.08 -0.75 -4.02
N ILE A 33 -3.27 -0.38 -2.75
CA ILE A 33 -2.38 -0.77 -1.66
C ILE A 33 -2.72 -2.17 -1.13
N GLU A 34 -4.00 -2.43 -0.84
CA GLU A 34 -4.43 -3.57 -0.03
C GLU A 34 -5.01 -4.75 -0.82
N THR A 35 -5.40 -4.56 -2.09
CA THR A 35 -6.02 -5.67 -2.86
C THR A 35 -4.98 -6.67 -3.37
N LYS A 36 -5.47 -7.82 -3.84
CA LYS A 36 -4.63 -8.84 -4.47
C LYS A 36 -3.92 -8.28 -5.71
N LEU A 37 -2.62 -8.56 -5.84
CA LEU A 37 -1.72 -7.93 -6.80
C LEU A 37 -1.58 -6.40 -6.62
N GLY A 38 -1.96 -5.89 -5.44
CA GLY A 38 -1.67 -4.55 -4.95
C GLY A 38 -0.28 -4.47 -4.32
N ILE A 39 0.07 -3.30 -3.78
CA ILE A 39 1.44 -3.01 -3.33
C ILE A 39 1.87 -3.95 -2.19
N LEU A 40 1.02 -4.14 -1.17
CA LEU A 40 1.37 -4.97 -0.01
C LEU A 40 1.43 -6.46 -0.35
N ASP A 41 0.45 -6.96 -1.12
CA ASP A 41 0.44 -8.37 -1.56
C ASP A 41 1.69 -8.71 -2.40
N LEU A 42 2.10 -7.81 -3.30
CA LEU A 42 3.33 -7.98 -4.09
C LEU A 42 4.60 -7.91 -3.23
N LEU A 43 4.59 -7.11 -2.15
CA LEU A 43 5.70 -7.06 -1.19
C LEU A 43 5.81 -8.38 -0.42
N ASP A 44 4.69 -8.93 0.05
CA ASP A 44 4.64 -10.20 0.76
C ASP A 44 5.03 -11.39 -0.12
N GLU A 45 4.64 -11.37 -1.40
CA GLU A 45 5.14 -12.32 -2.39
C GLU A 45 6.66 -12.25 -2.53
N GLU A 46 7.24 -11.05 -2.67
CA GLU A 46 8.68 -10.90 -2.83
C GLU A 46 9.46 -11.26 -1.55
N CYS A 47 8.91 -10.95 -0.37
CA CYS A 47 9.53 -11.31 0.91
C CYS A 47 9.71 -12.82 1.06
N ARG A 48 8.77 -13.61 0.54
CA ARG A 48 8.81 -15.09 0.55
C ARG A 48 9.76 -15.69 -0.49
N MET A 49 10.21 -14.92 -1.48
CA MET A 49 11.13 -15.42 -2.50
C MET A 49 12.54 -15.58 -1.90
N PRO A 50 13.20 -16.75 -2.06
CA PRO A 50 14.55 -16.98 -1.51
C PRO A 50 15.62 -15.99 -1.99
N LYS A 51 15.41 -15.40 -3.17
CA LYS A 51 16.28 -14.37 -3.78
C LYS A 51 15.53 -13.08 -4.06
N GLY A 52 14.45 -12.81 -3.31
CA GLY A 52 13.68 -11.59 -3.44
C GLY A 52 14.51 -10.38 -3.03
N THR A 53 14.50 -9.33 -3.86
CA THR A 53 15.22 -8.07 -3.65
C THR A 53 14.28 -6.88 -3.77
N ASP A 54 14.64 -5.74 -3.19
CA ASP A 54 13.88 -4.49 -3.37
C ASP A 54 13.75 -4.12 -4.86
N SER A 55 14.79 -4.35 -5.65
CA SER A 55 14.78 -4.06 -7.10
C SER A 55 13.77 -4.94 -7.86
N SER A 56 13.78 -6.25 -7.62
CA SER A 56 12.82 -7.17 -8.26
C SER A 56 11.38 -6.91 -7.83
N TRP A 57 11.17 -6.47 -6.58
CA TRP A 57 9.86 -6.00 -6.13
C TRP A 57 9.40 -4.75 -6.89
N VAL A 58 10.25 -3.72 -7.02
CA VAL A 58 9.90 -2.50 -7.79
C VAL A 58 9.59 -2.83 -9.24
N GLU A 59 10.33 -3.74 -9.87
CA GLU A 59 10.03 -4.21 -11.23
C GLU A 59 8.64 -4.84 -11.32
N LYS A 60 8.24 -5.64 -10.31
CA LYS A 60 6.86 -6.18 -10.23
C LYS A 60 5.83 -5.07 -10.07
N LEU A 61 6.06 -4.08 -9.20
CA LEU A 61 5.16 -2.92 -9.06
C LEU A 61 5.03 -2.19 -10.39
N TYR A 62 6.12 -1.94 -11.09
CA TYR A 62 6.13 -1.29 -12.40
C TYR A 62 5.41 -2.10 -13.47
N SER A 63 5.40 -3.43 -13.39
CA SER A 63 4.66 -4.30 -14.30
C SER A 63 3.16 -4.35 -13.99
N LYS A 64 2.79 -4.45 -12.71
CA LYS A 64 1.41 -4.75 -12.27
C LYS A 64 0.60 -3.51 -11.92
N CYS A 65 1.25 -2.48 -11.37
CA CYS A 65 0.58 -1.31 -10.78
C CYS A 65 0.47 -0.11 -11.72
N THR A 66 1.25 -0.02 -12.81
CA THR A 66 1.23 1.13 -13.75
C THR A 66 -0.14 1.40 -14.39
N LYS A 67 -1.04 0.41 -14.42
CA LYS A 67 -2.43 0.58 -14.89
C LYS A 67 -3.32 1.38 -13.92
N TRP A 68 -2.91 1.50 -12.65
CA TRP A 68 -3.68 2.22 -11.64
C TRP A 68 -3.41 3.71 -11.72
N LYS A 69 -4.48 4.52 -11.70
CA LYS A 69 -4.37 5.98 -11.70
C LYS A 69 -3.59 6.54 -10.51
N HIS A 70 -3.52 5.79 -9.41
CA HIS A 70 -2.84 6.18 -8.18
C HIS A 70 -1.37 5.76 -8.11
N PHE A 71 -0.83 5.11 -9.16
CA PHE A 71 0.55 4.65 -9.18
C PHE A 71 1.34 5.32 -10.30
N ALA A 72 2.57 5.74 -10.01
CA ALA A 72 3.49 6.27 -11.00
C ALA A 72 4.91 5.70 -10.81
N LYS A 73 5.62 5.56 -11.92
CA LYS A 73 7.05 5.21 -11.90
C LYS A 73 7.88 6.43 -11.53
N ALA A 74 8.97 6.20 -10.81
CA ALA A 74 9.97 7.24 -10.63
C ALA A 74 10.54 7.68 -11.98
N ARG A 75 10.79 8.98 -12.13
CA ARG A 75 11.32 9.57 -13.38
C ARG A 75 12.71 9.05 -13.72
N PHE A 76 13.51 8.73 -12.70
CA PHE A 76 14.88 8.25 -12.84
C PHE A 76 15.10 7.04 -11.92
N GLY A 77 15.79 6.03 -12.44
CA GLY A 77 16.13 4.82 -11.70
C GLY A 77 14.96 3.85 -11.49
N THR A 78 15.28 2.75 -10.81
CA THR A 78 14.36 1.64 -10.51
C THR A 78 14.28 1.37 -9.00
N THR A 79 14.71 2.32 -8.18
CA THR A 79 14.78 2.20 -6.71
C THR A 79 13.71 3.01 -5.98
N ALA A 80 12.68 3.47 -6.70
CA ALA A 80 11.61 4.27 -6.13
C ALA A 80 10.31 4.09 -6.90
N PHE A 81 9.19 4.40 -6.28
CA PHE A 81 7.87 4.47 -6.92
C PHE A 81 7.04 5.58 -6.29
N LEU A 82 5.98 6.01 -6.97
CA LEU A 82 5.11 7.09 -6.50
C LEU A 82 3.70 6.57 -6.28
N ILE A 83 3.08 7.05 -5.20
CA ILE A 83 1.64 6.89 -4.94
C ILE A 83 0.99 8.26 -4.90
N HIS A 84 -0.09 8.42 -5.66
CA HIS A 84 -0.94 9.61 -5.62
C HIS A 84 -1.94 9.47 -4.48
N HIS A 85 -1.57 9.91 -3.27
CA HIS A 85 -2.48 9.92 -2.13
C HIS A 85 -3.46 11.08 -2.25
N PHE A 86 -4.53 11.03 -1.45
CA PHE A 86 -5.52 12.12 -1.39
C PHE A 86 -4.89 13.47 -1.02
N ALA A 87 -3.86 13.47 -0.17
CA ALA A 87 -3.22 14.68 0.34
C ALA A 87 -2.11 15.20 -0.57
N ASP A 88 -1.28 14.30 -1.12
CA ASP A 88 -0.18 14.65 -2.02
C ASP A 88 0.38 13.41 -2.73
N ASN A 89 1.24 13.65 -3.71
CA ASN A 89 2.04 12.64 -4.39
C ASN A 89 3.28 12.31 -3.57
N VAL A 90 3.38 11.08 -3.10
CA VAL A 90 4.49 10.64 -2.24
C VAL A 90 5.41 9.72 -3.04
N THR A 91 6.71 10.02 -3.01
CA THR A 91 7.75 9.15 -3.57
C THR A 91 8.33 8.26 -2.48
N TYR A 92 8.28 6.95 -2.70
CA TYR A 92 8.84 5.94 -1.81
C TYR A 92 10.14 5.41 -2.38
N GLN A 93 11.20 5.39 -1.56
CA GLN A 93 12.45 4.71 -1.88
C GLN A 93 12.32 3.24 -1.51
N SER A 94 12.61 2.33 -2.43
CA SER A 94 12.39 0.89 -2.21
C SER A 94 13.43 0.24 -1.31
N ASN A 95 14.60 0.85 -1.12
CA ASN A 95 15.67 0.26 -0.33
C ASN A 95 15.22 -0.04 1.11
N GLY A 96 15.41 -1.30 1.51
CA GLY A 96 15.10 -1.81 2.84
C GLY A 96 13.63 -2.14 3.07
N PHE A 97 12.78 -2.10 2.04
CA PHE A 97 11.37 -2.50 2.19
C PHE A 97 11.25 -3.99 2.53
N LEU A 98 11.96 -4.87 1.83
CA LEU A 98 11.89 -6.31 2.09
C LEU A 98 12.45 -6.66 3.47
N GLU A 99 13.57 -6.05 3.86
CA GLU A 99 14.18 -6.28 5.18
C GLU A 99 13.22 -5.88 6.30
N LYS A 100 12.63 -4.67 6.21
CA LYS A 100 11.68 -4.16 7.19
C LYS A 100 10.39 -4.98 7.24
N ASN A 101 9.92 -5.50 6.10
CA ASN A 101 8.68 -6.28 6.03
C ASN A 101 8.88 -7.73 6.48
N ARG A 102 10.06 -8.31 6.26
CA ARG A 102 10.39 -9.66 6.75
C ARG A 102 10.42 -9.74 8.27
N ASP A 103 10.73 -8.62 8.94
CA ASP A 103 10.78 -8.49 10.39
C ASP A 103 11.52 -9.68 11.06
N THR A 104 12.59 -10.14 10.42
CA THR A 104 13.29 -11.35 10.85
C THR A 104 14.12 -11.07 12.08
N VAL A 105 13.79 -11.73 13.18
CA VAL A 105 14.62 -11.77 14.39
C VAL A 105 15.58 -12.94 14.29
N MET A 106 16.87 -12.71 14.60
CA MET A 106 17.87 -13.80 14.59
C MET A 106 17.59 -14.80 15.71
N GLU A 107 17.59 -16.10 15.40
CA GLU A 107 17.35 -17.16 16.39
C GLU A 107 18.36 -17.12 17.55
N ASP A 108 19.61 -16.75 17.29
CA ASP A 108 20.63 -16.59 18.33
C ASP A 108 20.28 -15.48 19.33
N GLN A 109 19.71 -14.36 18.85
CA GLN A 109 19.24 -13.28 19.73
C GLN A 109 18.07 -13.76 20.59
N ILE A 110 17.14 -14.53 20.01
CA ILE A 110 16.03 -15.15 20.76
C ILE A 110 16.57 -16.12 21.81
N ASN A 111 17.56 -16.94 21.46
CA ASN A 111 18.16 -17.91 22.38
C ASN A 111 18.90 -17.22 23.53
N VAL A 112 19.64 -16.14 23.26
CA VAL A 112 20.28 -15.33 24.31
C VAL A 112 19.24 -14.71 25.24
N LEU A 113 18.16 -14.13 24.70
CA LEU A 113 17.08 -13.55 25.52
C LEU A 113 16.35 -14.62 26.36
N LYS A 114 16.16 -15.82 25.83
CA LYS A 114 15.53 -16.94 26.56
C LYS A 114 16.44 -17.56 27.63
N ASN A 115 17.75 -17.56 27.39
CA ASN A 115 18.74 -18.22 28.25
C ASN A 115 19.51 -17.25 29.15
N GLY A 116 19.26 -15.94 29.06
CA GLY A 116 19.81 -14.92 29.95
C GLY A 116 19.11 -14.95 31.30
N GLN A 117 19.67 -15.71 32.24
CA GLN A 117 19.45 -15.54 33.68
C GLN A 117 20.46 -14.58 34.28
#